data_AF-A0A9D9SXC0-F1
#
_entry.id   AF-A0A9D9SXC0-F1
#
_cell.length_a   1.000
_cell.length_b   1.000
_cell.length_c   1.000
_cell.angle_alpha   90.00
_cell.angle_beta   90.00
_cell.angle_gamma   90.00
#
_symmetry.space_group_name_H-M   'P 1'
#
loop_
_entity.id
_entity.type
_entity.pdbx_description
1 polymer ?
#
loop_
_entity_poly.entity_id
_entity_poly.type
_entity_poly.pdbx_seq_one_letter_code
_entity_poly.pdbx_strand_id
1 'polypeptide(L)' 'MSDDLDALLDVLAVEHLDTYRFRGTTPAGREKRVYGGQVLAQAMHSASCTVEGSRRVHSLHAYFLRPGDPARPILYEV' A
#
# COMPACT_ATOMS: atom_id res chain seq x y z
N MET A 1 21.91 3.05 -4.15
CA MET A 1 20.87 3.53 -3.24
C MET A 1 21.07 2.83 -1.90
N SER A 2 20.45 3.28 -0.81
CA SER A 2 20.59 2.63 0.51
C SER A 2 19.71 1.39 0.59
N ASP A 3 20.18 0.30 1.19
CA ASP A 3 19.42 -0.97 1.31
C ASP A 3 18.03 -0.76 1.94
N ASP A 4 17.92 0.14 2.92
CA ASP A 4 16.65 0.50 3.57
C ASP A 4 15.63 1.15 2.62
N LEU A 5 16.10 1.91 1.63
CA LEU A 5 15.23 2.57 0.67
C LEU A 5 14.65 1.53 -0.30
N ASP A 6 15.48 0.60 -0.77
CA ASP A 6 15.05 -0.45 -1.68
C ASP A 6 14.03 -1.37 -0.98
N ALA A 7 14.30 -1.75 0.28
CA ALA A 7 13.34 -2.50 1.09
C ALA A 7 12.00 -1.76 1.29
N LEU A 8 12.02 -0.43 1.46
CA LEU A 8 10.80 0.35 1.54
C LEU A 8 10.05 0.36 0.20
N LEU A 9 10.75 0.56 -0.91
CA LEU A 9 10.13 0.57 -2.24
C LEU A 9 9.46 -0.77 -2.57
N ASP A 10 10.10 -1.89 -2.20
CA ASP A 10 9.53 -3.23 -2.35
C ASP A 10 8.23 -3.41 -1.57
N VAL A 11 8.15 -2.83 -0.36
CA VAL A 11 6.92 -2.85 0.44
C VAL A 11 5.82 -2.00 -0.19
N LEU A 12 6.16 -0.88 -0.82
CA LEU A 12 5.17 0.02 -1.43
C LEU A 12 4.59 -0.53 -2.73
N ALA A 13 5.33 -1.39 -3.43
CA ALA A 13 4.86 -2.08 -4.62
C ALA A 13 3.64 -2.96 -4.29
N VAL A 14 2.59 -2.87 -5.09
CA VAL A 14 1.38 -3.70 -4.95
C VAL A 14 1.27 -4.68 -6.12
N GLU A 15 0.86 -5.90 -5.84
CA GLU A 15 0.56 -6.92 -6.84
C GLU A 15 -0.82 -6.60 -7.47
N HIS A 16 -0.90 -6.53 -8.80
CA HIS A 16 -2.17 -6.43 -9.51
C HIS A 16 -2.86 -7.79 -9.56
N LEU A 17 -4.07 -7.88 -8.98
CA LEU A 17 -4.90 -9.09 -9.04
C LEU A 17 -5.94 -9.03 -10.14
N ASP A 18 -6.49 -7.84 -10.41
CA ASP A 18 -7.50 -7.56 -11.44
C ASP A 18 -7.45 -6.05 -11.79
N THR A 19 -8.32 -5.61 -12.69
CA THR A 19 -8.48 -4.23 -13.17
C THR A 19 -8.54 -3.20 -12.03
N TYR A 20 -9.25 -3.54 -10.94
CA TYR A 20 -9.48 -2.65 -9.80
C TYR A 20 -9.14 -3.31 -8.45
N ARG A 21 -8.33 -4.38 -8.48
CA ARG A 21 -7.98 -5.15 -7.26
C ARG A 21 -6.48 -5.35 -7.16
N PHE A 22 -5.95 -5.01 -6.00
CA PHE A 22 -4.52 -5.02 -5.72
C PHE A 22 -4.23 -5.68 -4.37
N ARG A 23 -3.04 -6.25 -4.23
CA ARG A 23 -2.56 -6.86 -2.98
C ARG A 23 -1.27 -6.20 -2.51
N GLY A 24 -1.29 -5.69 -1.28
CA GLY A 24 -0.10 -5.25 -0.56
C GLY A 24 0.32 -6.25 0.50
N THR A 25 1.61 -6.28 0.81
CA THR A 25 2.19 -7.09 1.89
C THR A 25 2.81 -6.20 2.96
N THR A 26 2.96 -6.72 4.18
CA THR A 26 3.69 -6.05 5.26
C THR A 26 5.02 -6.76 5.46
N PRO A 27 6.14 -6.03 5.57
CA PRO A 27 7.44 -6.65 5.80
C PRO A 27 7.46 -7.42 7.14
N ALA A 28 8.24 -8.50 7.15
CA ALA A 28 8.41 -9.33 8.34
C ALA A 28 9.00 -8.54 9.52
N GLY A 29 8.74 -9.00 10.74
CA GLY A 29 9.23 -8.35 11.96
C GLY A 29 8.29 -7.30 12.57
N ARG A 30 7.12 -7.05 11.96
CA ARG A 30 6.02 -6.33 12.61
C ARG A 30 5.09 -7.28 13.34
N GLU A 31 5.08 -7.21 14.66
CA GLU A 31 4.31 -8.15 15.49
C GLU A 31 2.96 -7.61 15.99
N LYS A 32 2.79 -6.28 16.04
CA LYS A 32 1.61 -5.69 16.71
C LYS A 32 0.50 -5.25 15.75
N ARG A 33 0.86 -4.42 14.76
CA ARG A 33 -0.10 -3.84 13.81
C ARG A 33 0.60 -3.30 12.57
N VAL A 34 -0.12 -3.28 11.47
CA VAL A 34 0.33 -2.66 10.21
C VAL A 34 0.59 -1.17 10.43
N TYR A 35 1.58 -0.63 9.72
CA TYR A 35 1.86 0.81 9.74
C TYR A 35 0.77 1.58 9.02
N GLY A 36 0.22 2.63 9.63
CA GLY A 36 -0.74 3.49 8.93
C GLY A 36 -0.16 4.06 7.63
N GLY A 37 1.09 4.55 7.65
CA GLY A 37 1.74 5.09 6.45
C GLY A 37 1.90 4.07 5.33
N GLN A 38 2.17 2.80 5.66
CA GLN A 38 2.22 1.73 4.66
C GLN A 38 0.85 1.54 4.00
N VAL A 39 -0.21 1.43 4.81
CA VAL A 39 -1.57 1.21 4.30
C VAL A 39 -1.96 2.32 3.32
N LEU A 40 -1.69 3.58 3.69
CA LEU A 40 -2.03 4.73 2.87
C LEU A 40 -1.19 4.83 1.61
N ALA A 41 0.11 4.54 1.69
CA ALA A 41 1.00 4.58 0.53
C ALA A 41 0.64 3.49 -0.50
N GLN A 42 0.38 2.26 -0.05
CA GLN A 42 -0.10 1.16 -0.91
C GLN A 42 -1.49 1.46 -1.49
N ALA A 43 -2.42 2.06 -0.71
CA ALA A 43 -3.73 2.48 -1.21
C ALA A 43 -3.60 3.57 -2.28
N MET A 44 -2.76 4.57 -2.05
CA MET A 44 -2.51 5.66 -3.00
C MET A 44 -1.84 5.14 -4.27
N HIS A 45 -0.90 4.20 -4.16
CA HIS A 45 -0.26 3.57 -5.31
C HIS A 45 -1.28 2.79 -6.15
N SER A 46 -2.12 1.97 -5.49
CA SER A 46 -3.22 1.24 -6.14
C SER A 46 -4.17 2.17 -6.89
N ALA A 47 -4.59 3.27 -6.26
CA ALA A 47 -5.46 4.27 -6.89
C ALA A 47 -4.78 5.02 -8.05
N SER A 48 -3.46 5.19 -8.00
CA SER A 48 -2.70 5.83 -9.08
C SER A 48 -2.56 4.92 -10.31
N CYS A 49 -2.61 3.59 -10.13
CA CYS A 49 -2.58 2.62 -11.22
C CYS A 49 -3.89 2.55 -12.03
N THR A 50 -4.99 3.14 -11.55
CA THR A 50 -6.30 3.10 -12.22
C THR A 50 -6.62 4.38 -13.01
N VAL A 51 -5.69 5.33 -13.05
CA VAL A 51 -5.84 6.60 -13.76
C VAL A 51 -4.74 6.80 -14.80
N GLU A 52 -4.97 7.71 -15.74
CA GLU A 52 -3.95 8.11 -16.72
C GLU A 52 -2.70 8.67 -16.02
N GLY A 53 -1.50 8.33 -16.51
CA GLY A 53 -0.23 8.73 -15.89
C GLY A 53 0.04 10.25 -15.86
N SER A 54 -0.77 11.05 -16.55
CA SER A 54 -0.75 12.52 -16.46
C SER A 54 -1.39 13.04 -15.16
N ARG A 55 -2.25 12.24 -14.51
CA ARG A 55 -2.96 12.61 -13.29
C ARG A 55 -2.08 12.33 -12.07
N ARG A 56 -1.81 13.38 -11.30
CA ARG A 56 -1.06 13.29 -10.04
C ARG A 56 -1.98 13.42 -8.85
N VAL A 57 -1.74 12.61 -7.82
CA VAL A 57 -2.44 12.73 -6.53
C VAL A 57 -2.10 14.08 -5.90
N HIS A 58 -3.13 14.83 -5.52
CA HIS A 58 -3.00 16.15 -4.88
C HIS A 58 -3.54 16.19 -3.44
N SER A 59 -4.38 15.23 -3.07
CA SER A 59 -4.89 15.07 -1.70
C SER A 59 -5.31 13.61 -1.46
N LEU A 60 -5.31 13.21 -0.19
CA LEU A 60 -5.79 11.91 0.27
C LEU A 60 -6.46 12.08 1.63
N HIS A 61 -7.67 11.55 1.77
CA HIS A 61 -8.41 11.51 3.03
C HIS A 61 -8.69 10.04 3.36
N ALA A 62 -8.42 9.64 4.60
CA ALA A 62 -8.58 8.27 5.01
C ALA A 62 -8.94 8.17 6.50
N TYR A 63 -9.62 7.10 6.85
CA TYR A 63 -9.95 6.75 8.23
C TYR A 63 -9.47 5.33 8.52
N PHE A 64 -8.80 5.15 9.65
CA PHE A 64 -8.45 3.82 10.16
C PHE A 64 -9.60 3.30 11.02
N LEU A 65 -10.30 2.29 10.50
CA LEU A 65 -11.46 1.72 11.19
C LEU A 65 -11.07 0.58 12.15
N ARG A 66 -10.03 -0.19 11.81
CA ARG A 66 -9.57 -1.37 12.56
C ARG A 66 -8.04 -1.48 12.50
N PRO A 67 -7.40 -2.06 13.52
CA PRO A 67 -5.99 -2.41 13.42
C PRO A 67 -5.79 -3.48 12.35
N GLY A 68 -4.79 -3.31 11.49
CA GLY A 68 -4.39 -4.32 10.50
C GLY A 68 -3.51 -5.39 11.13
N ASP A 69 -3.70 -6.63 10.70
CA ASP A 69 -2.89 -7.80 11.05
C ASP A 69 -1.68 -7.91 10.10
N PRO A 70 -0.42 -7.74 10.59
CA PRO A 70 0.78 -7.82 9.76
C PRO A 70 1.02 -9.18 9.09
N ALA A 71 0.45 -10.26 9.63
CA ALA A 71 0.63 -11.61 9.09
C ALA A 71 -0.27 -11.89 7.88
N ARG A 72 -1.16 -10.96 7.53
CA ARG A 72 -2.14 -11.11 6.45
C ARG A 72 -1.90 -10.06 5.37
N PRO A 73 -2.06 -10.43 4.09
CA PRO A 73 -2.01 -9.46 3.01
C PRO A 73 -3.17 -8.47 3.12
N ILE A 74 -2.97 -7.28 2.56
CA ILE A 74 -3.98 -6.23 2.47
C ILE A 74 -4.51 -6.23 1.06
N LEU A 75 -5.84 -6.31 0.91
CA LEU A 75 -6.49 -6.17 -0.38
C LEU A 75 -7.00 -4.74 -0.52
N TYR A 76 -6.65 -4.12 -1.65
CA TYR A 76 -7.13 -2.81 -2.05
C TYR A 76 -8.09 -2.97 -3.22
N GLU A 77 -9.28 -2.39 -3.08
CA GLU A 77 -10.28 -2.28 -4.14
C GLU A 77 -10.45 -0.80 -4.45
N VAL A 78 -10.41 -0.45 -5.74
CA VAL A 78 -10.34 0.94 -6.24
C VAL A 78 -11.54 1.27 -7.11
#